data_AF-A0A7Y2NWS6-F1
#
_entry.id   AF-A0A7Y2NWS6-F1
#
_cell.length_a   1.000
_cell.length_b   1.000
_cell.length_c   1.000
_cell.angle_alpha   90.00
_cell.angle_beta   90.00
_cell.angle_gamma   90.00
#
_symmetry.space_group_name_H-M   'P 1'
#
loop_
_entity.id
_entity.type
_entity.pdbx_description
1 polymer ?
#
loop_
_entity_poly.entity_id
_entity_poly.type
_entity_poly.pdbx_seq_one_letter_code
_entity_poly.pdbx_strand_id
1 'polypeptide(L)'
;LNWPAVDRALTILNQEEAFGIGARHITVSTVGIIPAMRKLAARPEQFRLAISLHAPSSERRRALMPVEKKYDLDRVLDAAKAFRRRVTFEYVLIAGANDTDRDADHLIQHARTLGALVNLLPLHPGGEPGINPSSPSRLRAFAARLRNQGVEAVVRRSRGLDIDAACGQLRTRTDVAARGSPDR
;
A
#
# COMPACT_ATOMS: atom_id res chain seq x y z
N LEU A 1 -12.77 -0.33 -5.95
CA LEU A 1 -14.01 -1.05 -5.56
C LEU A 1 -15.11 -0.08 -5.12
N ASN A 2 -14.82 0.98 -4.35
CA ASN A 2 -15.83 1.96 -3.90
C ASN A 2 -15.51 3.40 -4.34
N TRP A 3 -15.25 3.62 -5.64
CA TRP A 3 -14.84 4.96 -6.11
C TRP A 3 -15.87 6.06 -5.81
N PRO A 4 -17.19 5.89 -6.04
CA PRO A 4 -18.15 6.96 -5.84
C PRO A 4 -18.15 7.54 -4.41
N ALA A 5 -18.05 6.69 -3.39
CA ALA A 5 -18.00 7.15 -2.00
C ALA A 5 -16.65 7.81 -1.67
N VAL A 6 -15.54 7.26 -2.18
CA VAL A 6 -14.20 7.86 -2.00
C VAL A 6 -14.14 9.25 -2.63
N ASP A 7 -14.66 9.38 -3.85
CA ASP A 7 -14.69 10.65 -4.59
C ASP A 7 -15.48 11.73 -3.83
N ARG A 8 -16.64 11.36 -3.28
CA ARG A 8 -17.43 12.24 -2.42
C ARG A 8 -16.69 12.61 -1.12
N ALA A 9 -16.07 11.64 -0.48
CA ALA A 9 -15.32 11.88 0.76
C ALA A 9 -14.12 12.81 0.54
N LEU A 10 -13.40 12.65 -0.57
CA LEU A 10 -12.28 13.54 -0.93
C LEU A 10 -12.74 14.99 -1.08
N THR A 11 -13.89 15.22 -1.74
CA THR A 11 -14.48 16.55 -1.86
C THR A 11 -14.79 17.14 -0.49
N ILE A 12 -15.50 16.40 0.38
CA ILE A 12 -15.90 16.88 1.71
C ILE A 12 -14.67 17.17 2.60
N LEU A 13 -13.67 16.29 2.58
CA LEU A 13 -12.47 16.45 3.40
C LEU A 13 -11.62 17.64 2.96
N ASN A 14 -11.61 17.95 1.66
CA ASN A 14 -10.81 19.05 1.13
C ASN A 14 -11.53 20.40 1.11
N GLN A 15 -12.86 20.40 1.08
CA GLN A 15 -13.67 21.62 1.02
C GLN A 15 -13.43 22.53 2.23
N GLU A 16 -13.20 23.82 1.97
CA GLU A 16 -12.83 24.84 2.96
C GLU A 16 -13.92 25.02 4.04
N GLU A 17 -15.19 25.01 3.65
CA GLU A 17 -16.32 25.19 4.58
C GLU A 17 -16.66 23.90 5.38
N ALA A 18 -15.96 22.80 5.11
CA ALA A 18 -16.14 21.53 5.81
C ALA A 18 -14.94 21.24 6.72
N PHE A 19 -14.03 20.35 6.30
CA PHE A 19 -12.85 20.01 7.08
C PHE A 19 -11.62 20.85 6.72
N GLY A 20 -11.60 21.47 5.53
CA GLY A 20 -10.49 22.32 5.08
C GLY A 20 -9.13 21.62 5.01
N ILE A 21 -9.09 20.28 4.90
CA ILE A 21 -7.82 19.55 4.86
C ILE A 21 -7.21 19.74 3.49
N GLY A 22 -6.07 20.45 3.41
CA GLY A 22 -5.36 20.65 2.15
C GLY A 22 -5.06 19.31 1.46
N ALA A 23 -5.36 19.19 0.16
CA ALA A 23 -5.31 17.94 -0.61
C ALA A 23 -3.98 17.17 -0.47
N ARG A 24 -2.87 17.88 -0.27
CA ARG A 24 -1.54 17.29 -0.07
C ARG A 24 -1.41 16.53 1.25
N HIS A 25 -2.31 16.70 2.20
CA HIS A 25 -2.37 15.96 3.46
C HIS A 25 -3.27 14.73 3.38
N ILE A 26 -4.04 14.57 2.30
CA ILE A 26 -4.91 13.42 2.08
C ILE A 26 -4.21 12.46 1.11
N THR A 27 -4.06 11.21 1.54
CA THR A 27 -3.44 10.14 0.75
C THR A 27 -4.45 9.04 0.50
N VAL A 28 -4.63 8.67 -0.76
CA VAL A 28 -5.44 7.51 -1.15
C VAL A 28 -4.48 6.35 -1.40
N SER A 29 -4.60 5.27 -0.62
CA SER A 29 -3.89 4.02 -0.87
C SER A 29 -4.71 3.08 -1.75
N THR A 30 -4.05 2.35 -2.65
CA THR A 30 -4.68 1.37 -3.54
C THR A 30 -3.77 0.20 -3.84
N VAL A 31 -4.36 -0.98 -4.04
CA VAL A 31 -3.69 -2.18 -4.57
C VAL A 31 -3.42 -2.12 -6.08
N GLY A 32 -3.72 -0.99 -6.74
CA GLY A 32 -3.50 -0.79 -8.18
C GLY A 32 -4.77 -0.90 -9.02
N ILE A 33 -5.90 -0.37 -8.54
CA ILE A 33 -7.14 -0.36 -9.34
C ILE A 33 -7.06 0.76 -10.38
N ILE A 34 -6.53 0.45 -11.57
CA ILE A 34 -6.20 1.42 -12.62
C ILE A 34 -7.34 2.38 -12.97
N PRO A 35 -8.61 1.95 -13.16
CA PRO A 35 -9.68 2.90 -13.44
C PRO A 35 -9.89 3.95 -12.35
N ALA A 36 -9.72 3.58 -11.07
CA ALA A 36 -9.82 4.51 -9.95
C ALA A 36 -8.59 5.43 -9.85
N MET A 37 -7.39 4.92 -10.14
CA MET A 37 -6.18 5.73 -10.21
C MET A 37 -6.31 6.83 -11.27
N ARG A 38 -6.82 6.50 -12.46
CA ARG A 38 -7.06 7.49 -13.52
C ARG A 38 -8.06 8.56 -13.11
N LYS A 39 -9.16 8.17 -12.45
CA LYS A 39 -10.14 9.14 -11.94
C LYS A 39 -9.54 10.06 -10.87
N LEU A 40 -8.73 9.52 -9.96
CA LEU A 40 -8.01 10.32 -8.95
C LEU A 40 -6.99 11.28 -9.59
N ALA A 41 -6.24 10.83 -10.59
CA ALA A 41 -5.27 11.66 -11.30
C ALA A 41 -5.92 12.80 -12.12
N ALA A 42 -7.17 12.60 -12.58
CA ALA A 42 -7.92 13.59 -13.33
C ALA A 42 -8.55 14.68 -12.46
N ARG A 43 -8.58 14.49 -11.13
CA ARG A 43 -9.07 15.51 -10.20
C ARG A 43 -8.17 16.75 -10.21
N PRO A 44 -8.74 17.97 -10.09
CA PRO A 44 -7.94 19.19 -10.04
C PRO A 44 -7.09 19.28 -8.76
N GLU A 45 -7.56 18.68 -7.66
CA GLU A 45 -6.86 18.69 -6.39
C GLU A 45 -5.61 17.80 -6.41
N GLN A 46 -4.57 18.24 -5.69
CA GLN A 46 -3.28 17.53 -5.63
C GLN A 46 -3.24 16.45 -4.54
N PHE A 47 -4.22 15.54 -4.53
CA PHE A 47 -4.24 14.39 -3.62
C PHE A 47 -3.02 13.49 -3.81
N ARG A 48 -2.54 12.87 -2.73
CA ARG A 48 -1.41 11.93 -2.79
C ARG A 48 -1.88 10.52 -3.10
N LEU A 49 -1.06 9.79 -3.85
CA LEU A 49 -1.26 8.36 -4.13
C LEU A 49 -0.24 7.52 -3.35
N ALA A 50 -0.74 6.52 -2.64
CA ALA A 50 0.05 5.38 -2.20
C ALA A 50 -0.38 4.11 -2.97
N ILE A 51 0.59 3.30 -3.39
CA ILE A 51 0.35 2.03 -4.06
C ILE A 51 0.84 0.93 -3.13
N SER A 52 -0.07 0.07 -2.69
CA SER A 52 0.24 -1.18 -2.00
C SER A 52 0.89 -2.13 -3.00
N LEU A 53 2.22 -2.05 -3.11
CA LEU A 53 3.00 -2.70 -4.16
C LEU A 53 3.37 -4.12 -3.76
N HIS A 54 3.99 -4.26 -2.59
CA HIS A 54 4.36 -5.49 -1.88
C HIS A 54 5.20 -6.52 -2.64
N ALA A 55 5.37 -6.40 -3.94
CA ALA A 55 6.27 -7.23 -4.74
C ALA A 55 6.70 -6.44 -5.99
N PRO A 56 8.00 -6.45 -6.34
CA PRO A 56 8.53 -5.62 -7.40
C PRO A 56 8.67 -6.37 -8.74
N SER A 57 8.14 -7.59 -8.82
CA SER A 57 8.08 -8.40 -10.04
C SER A 57 6.70 -9.02 -10.20
N SER A 58 6.24 -9.21 -11.43
CA SER A 58 4.93 -9.80 -11.71
C SER A 58 4.75 -11.21 -11.15
N GLU A 59 5.81 -12.02 -11.13
CA GLU A 59 5.78 -13.36 -10.54
C GLU A 59 5.48 -13.30 -9.03
N ARG A 60 6.28 -12.54 -8.28
CA ARG A 60 6.08 -12.39 -6.83
C ARG A 60 4.78 -11.68 -6.52
N ARG A 61 4.41 -10.67 -7.31
CA ARG A 61 3.16 -9.93 -7.12
C ARG A 61 1.95 -10.80 -7.38
N ARG A 62 2.00 -11.73 -8.35
CA ARG A 62 0.95 -12.72 -8.58
C ARG A 62 0.79 -13.68 -7.41
N ALA A 63 1.91 -14.08 -6.77
CA ALA A 63 1.89 -14.96 -5.60
C ALA A 63 1.29 -14.28 -4.37
N LEU A 64 1.60 -12.99 -4.15
CA LEU A 64 1.16 -12.24 -2.96
C LEU A 64 -0.17 -11.51 -3.15
N MET A 65 -0.46 -11.05 -4.36
CA MET A 65 -1.57 -10.13 -4.65
C MET A 65 -2.38 -10.62 -5.86
N PRO A 66 -3.55 -11.24 -5.63
CA PRO A 66 -4.43 -11.72 -6.71
C PRO A 66 -4.81 -10.65 -7.74
N VAL A 67 -4.74 -9.36 -7.36
CA VAL A 67 -4.99 -8.21 -8.24
C VAL A 67 -4.10 -8.20 -9.48
N GLU A 68 -2.90 -8.78 -9.41
CA GLU A 68 -1.95 -8.89 -10.53
C GLU A 68 -2.58 -9.58 -11.75
N LYS A 69 -3.52 -10.51 -11.55
CA LYS A 69 -4.23 -11.21 -12.63
C LYS A 69 -5.07 -10.26 -13.50
N LYS A 70 -5.52 -9.14 -12.93
CA LYS A 70 -6.41 -8.17 -13.58
C LYS A 70 -5.69 -6.86 -13.92
N TYR A 71 -4.81 -6.41 -13.04
CA TYR A 71 -4.02 -5.19 -13.18
C TYR A 71 -2.56 -5.53 -12.86
N ASP A 72 -1.84 -5.95 -13.89
CA ASP A 72 -0.42 -6.31 -13.78
C ASP A 72 0.44 -5.11 -13.34
N LEU A 73 1.62 -5.43 -12.80
CA LEU A 73 2.55 -4.47 -12.24
C LEU A 73 2.89 -3.34 -13.22
N ASP A 74 3.25 -3.69 -14.45
CA ASP A 74 3.70 -2.72 -15.45
C ASP A 74 2.61 -1.71 -15.78
N ARG A 75 1.36 -2.16 -15.94
CA ARG A 75 0.22 -1.26 -16.18
C ARG A 75 -0.12 -0.40 -14.97
N VAL A 76 0.08 -0.91 -13.75
CA VAL A 76 -0.11 -0.13 -12.52
C VAL A 76 0.95 0.98 -12.41
N LEU A 77 2.21 0.65 -12.70
CA LEU A 77 3.31 1.62 -12.72
C LEU A 77 3.11 2.67 -13.82
N ASP A 78 2.64 2.26 -14.99
CA ASP A 78 2.33 3.18 -16.08
C ASP A 78 1.20 4.15 -15.71
N ALA A 79 0.12 3.64 -15.11
CA ALA A 79 -0.98 4.47 -14.61
C ALA A 79 -0.53 5.46 -13.52
N ALA A 80 0.50 5.11 -12.73
CA ALA A 80 1.06 5.98 -11.71
C ALA A 80 1.77 7.22 -12.30
N LYS A 81 2.24 7.17 -13.55
CA LYS A 81 2.88 8.32 -14.23
C LYS A 81 1.93 9.50 -14.45
N ALA A 82 0.62 9.27 -14.42
CA ALA A 82 -0.38 10.34 -14.56
C ALA A 82 -0.40 11.30 -13.35
N PHE A 83 0.21 10.91 -12.23
CA PHE A 83 0.21 11.72 -11.01
C PHE A 83 1.32 12.77 -11.05
N ARG A 84 0.94 14.04 -10.96
CA ARG A 84 1.88 15.18 -10.90
C ARG A 84 2.68 15.26 -9.59
N ARG A 85 2.26 14.50 -8.57
CA ARG A 85 2.88 14.47 -7.25
C ARG A 85 3.59 13.13 -7.07
N ARG A 86 4.64 13.16 -6.25
CA ARG A 86 5.38 11.96 -5.86
C ARG A 86 4.44 10.87 -5.35
N VAL A 87 4.51 9.70 -5.97
CA VAL A 87 3.81 8.49 -5.56
C VAL A 87 4.56 7.84 -4.40
N THR A 88 3.85 7.16 -3.51
CA THR A 88 4.43 6.33 -2.46
C THR A 88 4.21 4.86 -2.77
N PHE A 89 5.25 4.04 -2.68
CA PHE A 89 5.12 2.58 -2.69
C PHE A 89 5.06 2.07 -1.25
N GLU A 90 4.01 1.35 -0.93
CA GLU A 90 3.87 0.63 0.33
C GLU A 90 4.34 -0.82 0.12
N TYR A 91 5.27 -1.26 0.94
CA TYR A 91 5.95 -2.54 0.78
C TYR A 91 6.06 -3.24 2.14
N VAL A 92 5.20 -4.23 2.38
CA VAL A 92 5.31 -5.10 3.55
C VAL A 92 6.44 -6.08 3.31
N LEU A 93 7.39 -6.18 4.24
CA LEU A 93 8.54 -7.06 4.09
C LEU A 93 8.27 -8.43 4.74
N ILE A 94 8.23 -9.46 3.91
CA ILE A 94 7.84 -10.84 4.25
C ILE A 94 9.03 -11.76 3.98
N ALA A 95 9.43 -12.51 5.01
CA ALA A 95 10.57 -13.40 4.97
C ALA A 95 10.48 -14.42 3.85
N GLY A 96 11.47 -14.46 2.96
CA GLY A 96 11.58 -15.39 1.83
C GLY A 96 10.66 -15.10 0.64
N ALA A 97 9.60 -14.31 0.82
CA ALA A 97 8.59 -14.08 -0.20
C ALA A 97 8.87 -12.84 -1.07
N ASN A 98 9.39 -11.76 -0.48
CA ASN A 98 9.63 -10.51 -1.19
C ASN A 98 10.78 -9.68 -0.59
N ASP A 99 11.64 -10.32 0.19
CA ASP A 99 12.70 -9.66 0.93
C ASP A 99 14.08 -10.10 0.45
N THR A 100 14.29 -10.42 -0.83
CA THR A 100 15.63 -10.73 -1.34
C THR A 100 16.33 -9.48 -1.89
N ASP A 101 17.65 -9.52 -2.07
CA ASP A 101 18.38 -8.37 -2.65
C ASP A 101 17.98 -8.11 -4.10
N ARG A 102 17.63 -9.17 -4.84
CA ARG A 102 17.01 -9.05 -6.17
C ARG A 102 15.69 -8.29 -6.13
N ASP A 103 14.89 -8.49 -5.08
CA ASP A 103 13.64 -7.75 -4.90
C ASP A 103 13.90 -6.27 -4.63
N ALA A 104 14.89 -5.97 -3.79
CA ALA A 104 15.32 -4.60 -3.57
C ALA A 104 15.75 -3.93 -4.88
N ASP A 105 16.52 -4.63 -5.74
CA ASP A 105 17.01 -4.09 -7.01
C ASP A 105 15.89 -3.76 -7.98
N HIS A 106 14.90 -4.65 -8.14
CA HIS A 106 13.72 -4.35 -8.94
C HIS A 106 12.91 -3.19 -8.34
N LEU A 107 12.74 -3.15 -7.01
CA LEU A 107 12.04 -2.05 -6.35
C LEU A 107 12.75 -0.71 -6.54
N ILE A 108 14.08 -0.70 -6.53
CA ILE A 108 14.91 0.49 -6.81
C ILE A 108 14.63 1.00 -8.22
N GLN A 109 14.60 0.11 -9.21
CA GLN A 109 14.33 0.49 -10.59
C GLN A 109 12.97 1.16 -10.74
N HIS A 110 11.92 0.55 -10.17
CA HIS A 110 10.57 1.11 -10.19
C HIS A 110 10.50 2.45 -9.47
N ALA A 111 11.10 2.54 -8.29
CA ALA A 111 11.06 3.76 -7.47
C ALA A 111 11.79 4.92 -8.15
N ARG A 112 12.96 4.67 -8.75
CA ARG A 112 13.70 5.70 -9.51
C ARG A 112 12.92 6.19 -10.72
N THR A 113 12.30 5.28 -11.46
CA THR A 113 11.52 5.61 -12.67
C THR A 113 10.37 6.57 -12.37
N LEU A 114 9.74 6.44 -11.20
CA LEU A 114 8.60 7.26 -10.78
C LEU A 114 8.95 8.35 -9.75
N GLY A 115 10.23 8.48 -9.38
CA GLY A 115 10.65 9.34 -8.28
C GLY A 115 9.92 9.03 -6.96
N ALA A 116 9.55 7.77 -6.74
CA ALA A 116 8.65 7.36 -5.66
C ALA A 116 9.34 7.29 -4.30
N LEU A 117 8.59 7.60 -3.24
CA LEU A 117 8.96 7.29 -1.86
C LEU A 117 8.63 5.82 -1.59
N VAL A 118 9.55 5.07 -0.97
CA VAL A 118 9.26 3.70 -0.52
C VAL A 118 8.99 3.70 0.99
N ASN A 119 7.77 3.33 1.37
CA ASN A 119 7.40 3.02 2.74
C ASN A 119 7.52 1.51 2.98
N LEU A 120 8.55 1.11 3.73
CA LEU A 120 8.72 -0.24 4.21
C LEU A 120 7.89 -0.44 5.49
N LEU A 121 6.98 -1.41 5.45
CA LEU A 121 6.14 -1.80 6.57
C LEU A 121 6.65 -3.12 7.15
N PRO A 122 7.06 -3.16 8.43
CA PRO A 122 7.27 -4.42 9.12
C PRO A 122 5.95 -5.20 9.15
N LEU A 123 6.01 -6.49 8.79
CA LEU A 123 4.87 -7.39 9.01
C LEU A 123 4.67 -7.61 10.51
N HIS A 124 3.42 -7.64 10.98
CA HIS A 124 3.12 -8.01 12.36
C HIS A 124 3.16 -9.51 12.57
N PRO A 125 3.75 -9.99 13.68
CA PRO A 125 3.63 -11.39 14.07
C PRO A 125 2.17 -11.76 14.35
N GLY A 126 1.79 -13.01 14.11
CA GLY A 126 0.41 -13.50 14.33
C GLY A 126 -0.55 -13.35 13.14
N GLY A 127 0.00 -13.09 11.94
CA GLY A 127 -0.75 -13.11 10.68
C GLY A 127 -1.12 -14.51 10.19
N GLU A 128 -1.40 -14.62 8.89
CA GLU A 128 -1.72 -15.88 8.22
C GLU A 128 -0.61 -16.94 8.39
N PRO A 129 -0.96 -18.22 8.60
CA PRO A 129 0.02 -19.31 8.66
C PRO A 129 0.96 -19.32 7.44
N GLY A 130 2.26 -19.42 7.70
CA GLY A 130 3.28 -19.44 6.64
C GLY A 130 3.78 -18.06 6.18
N ILE A 131 3.20 -16.96 6.66
CA ILE A 131 3.69 -15.60 6.39
C ILE A 131 4.44 -15.07 7.62
N ASN A 132 5.76 -14.96 7.50
CA ASN A 132 6.62 -14.54 8.60
C ASN A 132 7.22 -13.16 8.36
N PRO A 133 7.40 -12.35 9.43
CA PRO A 133 8.08 -11.08 9.30
C PRO A 133 9.56 -11.30 8.99
N SER A 134 10.11 -10.49 8.07
CA SER A 134 11.56 -10.43 7.89
C SER A 134 12.25 -10.00 9.19
N SER A 135 13.44 -10.54 9.44
CA SER A 135 14.20 -10.20 10.63
C SER A 135 14.52 -8.69 10.68
N PRO A 136 14.70 -8.10 11.87
CA PRO A 136 15.06 -6.69 11.99
C PRO A 136 16.36 -6.33 11.26
N SER A 137 17.35 -7.24 11.23
CA SER A 137 18.57 -7.05 10.45
C SER A 137 18.31 -7.05 8.96
N ARG A 138 17.44 -7.95 8.47
CA ARG A 138 17.07 -8.00 7.05
C ARG A 138 16.33 -6.74 6.61
N LEU A 139 15.36 -6.27 7.40
CA LEU A 139 14.65 -5.02 7.15
C LEU A 139 15.59 -3.81 7.08
N ARG A 140 16.56 -3.71 8.01
CA ARG A 140 17.58 -2.66 7.98
C ARG A 140 18.47 -2.75 6.74
N ALA A 141 18.92 -3.94 6.38
CA ALA A 141 19.75 -4.15 5.20
C ALA A 141 18.99 -3.80 3.90
N PHE A 142 17.73 -4.22 3.78
CA PHE A 142 16.87 -3.89 2.64
C PHE A 142 16.68 -2.37 2.53
N ALA A 143 16.33 -1.70 3.63
CA ALA A 143 16.18 -0.25 3.67
C ALA A 143 17.48 0.49 3.32
N ALA A 144 18.62 0.04 3.84
CA ALA A 144 19.92 0.61 3.54
C ALA A 144 20.28 0.46 2.05
N ARG A 145 20.01 -0.70 1.45
CA ARG A 145 20.23 -0.93 0.02
C ARG A 145 19.44 0.04 -0.86
N LEU A 146 18.15 0.26 -0.56
CA LEU A 146 17.33 1.25 -1.26
C LEU A 146 17.96 2.66 -1.18
N ARG A 147 18.33 3.09 0.03
CA ARG A 147 18.89 4.43 0.29
C ARG A 147 20.25 4.64 -0.35
N ASN A 148 21.13 3.63 -0.29
CA ASN A 148 22.46 3.68 -0.92
C ASN A 148 22.36 3.79 -2.44
N GLN A 149 21.21 3.41 -3.01
CA GLN A 149 20.87 3.56 -4.42
C GLN A 149 19.99 4.81 -4.65
N GLY A 150 20.00 5.79 -3.76
CA GLY A 150 19.33 7.09 -3.97
C GLY A 150 17.80 7.03 -3.94
N VAL A 151 17.21 5.94 -3.46
CA VAL A 151 15.75 5.84 -3.24
C VAL A 151 15.42 6.32 -1.84
N GLU A 152 14.50 7.27 -1.73
CA GLU A 152 13.96 7.69 -0.43
C GLU A 152 13.16 6.52 0.16
N ALA A 153 13.66 5.93 1.24
CA ALA A 153 13.02 4.80 1.90
C ALA A 153 12.81 5.06 3.39
N VAL A 154 11.57 4.90 3.87
CA VAL A 154 11.18 5.08 5.27
C VAL A 154 10.70 3.74 5.82
N VAL A 155 11.27 3.33 6.96
CA VAL A 155 10.76 2.18 7.72
C VAL A 155 9.70 2.70 8.67
N ARG A 156 8.44 2.30 8.48
CA ARG A 156 7.35 2.70 9.37
C ARG A 156 7.54 2.01 10.73
N ARG A 157 7.58 2.80 11.81
CA ARG A 157 7.43 2.25 13.17
C ARG A 157 6.00 1.80 13.35
N SER A 158 5.78 0.55 13.74
CA SER A 158 4.45 0.06 14.12
C SER A 158 4.00 0.82 15.36
N ARG A 159 2.96 1.65 15.23
CA ARG A 159 2.21 2.22 16.37
C ARG A 159 0.99 1.31 16.57
N GLY A 160 0.68 0.92 17.81
CA GLY A 160 -0.51 0.11 18.10
C GLY A 160 -0.31 -1.41 18.17
N LEU A 161 0.92 -1.90 18.44
CA LEU A 161 1.19 -3.34 18.66
C LEU A 161 0.40 -3.92 19.85
N ASP A 162 -0.09 -3.04 20.72
CA ASP A 162 -0.83 -3.28 21.94
C ASP A 162 -2.35 -3.44 21.73
N ILE A 163 -2.91 -3.09 20.56
CA ILE A 163 -4.38 -3.01 20.37
C ILE A 163 -4.91 -3.60 19.04
N ASP A 164 -4.19 -4.49 18.36
CA ASP A 164 -4.61 -5.09 17.06
C ASP A 164 -5.03 -4.07 15.98
N ALA A 165 -4.65 -2.79 16.14
CA ALA A 165 -5.07 -1.69 15.28
C ALA A 165 -4.08 -1.41 14.14
N ALA A 166 -3.14 -2.32 13.93
CA ALA A 166 -2.07 -2.10 12.98
C ALA A 166 -2.52 -2.40 11.52
N CYS A 167 -1.85 -1.81 10.53
CA CYS A 167 -2.25 -1.92 9.13
C CYS A 167 -2.33 -3.39 8.68
N GLY A 168 -3.53 -3.87 8.32
CA GLY A 168 -3.79 -5.26 7.93
C GLY A 168 -4.44 -6.12 9.02
N GLN A 169 -4.54 -5.63 10.26
CA GLN A 169 -5.11 -6.33 11.42
C GLN A 169 -6.53 -5.90 11.79
N LEU A 170 -7.09 -4.91 11.10
CA LEU A 170 -8.49 -4.49 11.26
C LEU A 170 -9.44 -5.62 10.81
N ARG A 171 -9.62 -6.62 11.67
CA ARG A 171 -10.63 -7.66 11.55
C ARG A 171 -11.93 -7.09 12.12
N THR A 172 -12.91 -6.84 11.27
CA THR A 172 -14.28 -6.64 11.75
C THR A 172 -14.80 -8.00 12.24
N ARG A 173 -15.23 -8.05 13.51
CA ARG A 173 -15.96 -9.19 14.07
C ARG A 173 -17.37 -9.24 13.47
N THR A 174 -17.49 -9.57 12.18
CA THR A 174 -18.77 -9.46 11.46
C THR A 174 -19.64 -10.72 11.46
N ASP A 175 -19.17 -11.86 11.98
CA ASP A 175 -19.88 -13.15 11.79
C ASP A 175 -20.25 -13.93 13.07
N VAL A 176 -20.58 -13.28 14.20
CA VAL A 176 -21.00 -14.00 15.43
C VAL A 176 -22.44 -13.70 15.88
N ALA A 177 -23.21 -12.85 15.19
CA ALA A 177 -24.57 -12.47 15.63
C ALA A 177 -25.72 -12.84 14.66
N ALA A 178 -25.55 -13.87 13.81
CA ALA A 178 -26.61 -14.30 12.89
C ALA A 178 -26.92 -15.81 12.93
N ARG A 179 -26.53 -16.53 13.98
CA ARG A 179 -26.96 -17.92 14.21
C ARG A 179 -27.40 -18.10 15.65
N GLY A 180 -28.69 -17.84 15.90
CA GLY A 180 -29.28 -18.05 17.22
C GLY A 180 -30.78 -17.81 17.23
N SER A 181 -31.54 -18.69 16.59
CA SER A 181 -32.92 -19.07 17.00
C SER A 181 -33.22 -20.46 16.43
N PRO A 182 -33.28 -21.52 17.26
CA PRO A 182 -34.00 -22.73 16.90
C PRO A 182 -35.47 -22.51 17.26
N ASP A 183 -36.35 -22.53 16.25
CA ASP A 183 -37.79 -22.61 16.47
C ASP A 183 -38.29 -23.84 15.71
N ARG A 184 -38.43 -24.95 16.45
CA ARG A 184 -39.35 -26.09 16.24
C ARG A 184 -39.57 -26.79 17.56
#